data_AF-A0A7S0Y0Q9-F1
#
_entry.id   AF-A0A7S0Y0Q9-F1
#
_cell.length_a   1.000
_cell.length_b   1.000
_cell.length_c   1.000
_cell.angle_alpha   90.00
_cell.angle_beta   90.00
_cell.angle_gamma   90.00
#
_symmetry.space_group_name_H-M   'P 1'
#
loop_
_entity.id
_entity.type
_entity.pdbx_description
1 polymer ?
#
loop_
_entity_poly.entity_id
_entity_poly.type
_entity_poly.pdbx_seq_one_letter_code
_entity_poly.pdbx_strand_id
1 'polypeptide(L)'
;VILVDPSSEGMKMSVTKLCQRGDNVIEAQLQRISTEVDKPSRVGLLAYHLKMLELFKHLLHGRNQYAFQVMLANSTRFGVDISQLLSQAQNHHLPFRLRALCCDLLRCLYIDRDPYTNIAPISK
;
A
#
# COMPACT_ATOMS: atom_id res chain seq x y z
N VAL A 1 21.88 20.38 50.62
CA VAL A 1 21.65 18.95 50.30
C VAL A 1 20.31 18.87 49.60
N ILE A 2 20.31 18.82 48.28
CA ILE A 2 19.09 18.72 47.47
C ILE A 2 18.89 17.23 47.21
N LEU A 3 17.83 16.66 47.80
CA LEU A 3 17.46 15.27 47.62
C LEU A 3 16.89 15.11 46.20
N VAL A 4 17.62 14.42 45.33
CA VAL A 4 17.14 14.01 44.01
C VAL A 4 16.43 12.68 44.17
N ASP A 5 15.15 12.67 43.84
CA ASP A 5 14.32 11.47 43.75
C ASP A 5 14.78 10.62 42.54
N PRO A 6 15.24 9.37 42.71
CA PRO A 6 15.85 8.59 41.62
C PRO A 6 14.83 7.90 40.70
N SER A 7 13.57 8.31 40.71
CA SER A 7 12.46 7.56 40.13
C SER A 7 11.93 8.08 38.79
N SER A 8 12.68 8.94 38.09
CA SER A 8 12.33 9.38 36.72
C SER A 8 13.15 8.66 35.66
N GLU A 9 13.03 7.33 35.59
CA GLU A 9 13.36 6.61 34.36
C GLU A 9 12.44 7.12 33.25
N GLY A 10 13.02 7.93 32.36
CA GLY A 10 12.33 8.45 31.19
C GLY A 10 11.62 7.32 30.46
N MET A 11 10.30 7.43 30.37
CA MET A 11 9.40 6.47 29.75
C MET A 11 9.82 6.28 28.28
N LYS A 12 10.71 5.32 28.01
CA LYS A 12 11.14 4.98 26.65
C LYS A 12 9.94 4.43 25.91
N MET A 13 9.38 5.25 25.02
CA MET A 13 8.25 4.89 24.19
C MET A 13 8.67 3.75 23.25
N SER A 14 8.15 2.54 23.51
CA SER A 14 8.40 1.38 22.65
C SER A 14 7.63 1.55 21.35
N VAL A 15 8.34 1.67 20.23
CA VAL A 15 7.78 1.73 18.87
C VAL A 15 6.82 0.56 18.63
N THR A 16 7.15 -0.63 19.14
CA THR A 16 6.30 -1.82 19.06
C THR A 16 4.95 -1.63 19.74
N LYS A 17 4.94 -1.03 20.94
CA LYS A 17 3.69 -0.71 21.66
C LYS A 17 2.88 0.38 20.94
N LEU A 18 3.56 1.32 20.28
CA LEU A 18 2.90 2.36 19.48
C LEU A 18 2.24 1.76 18.23
N CYS A 19 2.92 0.86 17.52
CA CYS A 19 2.35 0.12 16.38
C CYS A 19 1.14 -0.71 16.80
N GLN A 20 1.26 -1.50 17.88
CA GLN A 20 0.14 -2.30 18.41
C GLN A 20 -1.07 -1.44 18.77
N ARG A 21 -0.84 -0.27 19.37
CA ARG A 21 -1.93 0.66 19.67
C ARG A 21 -2.57 1.23 18.39
N GLY A 22 -1.76 1.52 17.37
CA GLY A 22 -2.24 1.91 16.04
C GLY A 22 -3.11 0.84 15.40
N ASP A 23 -2.62 -0.41 15.39
CA ASP A 23 -3.32 -1.57 14.82
C ASP A 23 -4.69 -1.77 15.50
N ASN A 24 -4.74 -1.72 16.83
CA ASN A 24 -5.98 -1.88 17.60
C ASN A 24 -7.00 -0.75 17.31
N VAL A 25 -6.52 0.50 17.12
CA VAL A 25 -7.38 1.63 16.78
C VAL A 25 -7.95 1.47 15.37
N ILE A 26 -7.11 1.05 14.42
CA ILE A 26 -7.52 0.78 13.04
C ILE A 26 -8.57 -0.34 13.02
N GLU A 27 -8.33 -1.43 13.75
CA GLU A 27 -9.26 -2.57 13.81
C GLU A 27 -10.62 -2.18 14.40
N ALA A 28 -10.63 -1.39 15.48
CA ALA A 28 -11.87 -0.86 16.07
C ALA A 28 -12.61 0.09 15.11
N GLN A 29 -11.89 0.90 14.34
CA GLN A 29 -12.49 1.77 13.32
C GLN A 29 -13.07 0.95 12.16
N LEU A 30 -12.38 -0.09 11.70
CA LEU A 30 -12.87 -0.98 10.65
C LEU A 30 -14.15 -1.72 11.07
N GLN A 31 -14.25 -2.14 12.33
CA GLN A 31 -15.48 -2.75 12.86
C GLN A 31 -16.66 -1.77 12.87
N ARG A 32 -16.44 -0.50 13.25
CA ARG A 32 -17.48 0.54 13.22
C ARG A 32 -17.94 0.87 11.80
N ILE A 33 -17.00 0.98 10.87
CA ILE A 33 -17.29 1.19 9.45
C ILE A 33 -18.09 -0.02 8.90
N SER A 34 -17.75 -1.24 9.29
CA SER A 34 -18.48 -2.45 8.90
C SER A 34 -19.94 -2.45 9.36
N THR A 35 -20.25 -1.82 10.51
CA THR A 35 -21.62 -1.69 11.03
C THR A 35 -22.41 -0.53 10.46
N GLU A 36 -21.75 0.53 9.96
CA GLU A 36 -22.40 1.74 9.45
C GLU A 36 -22.46 1.84 7.92
N VAL A 37 -21.67 1.03 7.20
CA VAL A 37 -21.62 1.07 5.74
C VAL A 37 -22.75 0.21 5.16
N ASP A 38 -23.81 0.88 4.69
CA ASP A 38 -24.67 0.36 3.63
C ASP A 38 -23.82 -0.35 2.59
N LYS A 39 -24.19 -1.59 2.20
CA LYS A 39 -23.45 -2.43 1.26
C LYS A 39 -22.77 -1.56 0.20
N PRO A 40 -21.43 -1.52 0.14
CA PRO A 40 -20.74 -0.50 -0.63
C PRO A 40 -21.18 -0.64 -2.09
N SER A 41 -21.73 0.44 -2.63
CA SER A 41 -22.20 0.44 -4.02
C SER A 41 -21.05 0.06 -4.94
N ARG A 42 -21.33 -0.62 -6.05
CA ARG A 42 -20.28 -1.02 -7.03
C ARG A 42 -19.45 0.19 -7.48
N VAL A 43 -20.07 1.37 -7.54
CA VAL A 43 -19.41 2.65 -7.86
C VAL A 43 -18.47 3.08 -6.73
N GLY A 44 -18.90 2.99 -5.47
CA GLY A 44 -18.06 3.30 -4.31
C GLY A 44 -16.85 2.38 -4.19
N LEU A 45 -17.03 1.07 -4.43
CA LEU A 45 -15.93 0.11 -4.46
C LEU A 45 -14.91 0.42 -5.56
N LEU A 46 -15.38 0.77 -6.75
CA LEU A 46 -14.51 1.16 -7.85
C LEU A 46 -13.74 2.45 -7.51
N ALA A 47 -14.42 3.45 -6.95
CA ALA A 47 -13.79 4.71 -6.55
C ALA A 47 -12.71 4.49 -5.47
N TYR A 48 -13.01 3.66 -4.48
CA TYR A 48 -12.05 3.23 -3.46
C TYR A 48 -10.84 2.53 -4.09
N HIS A 49 -11.08 1.58 -5.00
CA HIS A 49 -10.01 0.87 -5.68
C HIS A 49 -9.11 1.82 -6.49
N LEU A 50 -9.70 2.76 -7.24
CA LEU A 50 -8.93 3.79 -7.95
C LEU A 50 -8.05 4.63 -7.02
N LYS A 51 -8.57 4.99 -5.84
CA LYS A 51 -7.80 5.72 -4.82
C LYS A 51 -6.67 4.89 -4.22
N MET A 52 -6.88 3.60 -4.02
CA MET A 52 -5.82 2.69 -3.59
C MET A 52 -4.69 2.60 -4.63
N LEU A 53 -5.02 2.45 -5.92
CA LEU A 53 -4.00 2.42 -6.99
C LEU A 53 -3.25 3.76 -7.11
N GLU A 54 -3.95 4.88 -6.92
CA GLU A 54 -3.30 6.21 -6.86
C GLU A 54 -2.32 6.29 -5.69
N LEU A 55 -2.72 5.86 -4.49
CA LEU A 55 -1.85 5.84 -3.32
C LEU A 55 -0.59 5.00 -3.56
N PHE A 56 -0.75 3.81 -4.12
CA PHE A 56 0.37 2.93 -4.48
C PHE A 56 1.37 3.61 -5.40
N LYS A 57 0.88 4.28 -6.45
CA LYS A 57 1.74 5.06 -7.34
C LYS A 57 2.51 6.16 -6.59
N HIS A 58 1.87 6.83 -5.63
CA HIS A 58 2.52 7.90 -4.86
C HIS A 58 3.56 7.35 -3.89
N LEU A 59 3.33 6.19 -3.29
CA LEU A 59 4.32 5.52 -2.43
C LEU A 59 5.59 5.14 -3.20
N LEU A 60 5.44 4.78 -4.48
CA LEU A 60 6.55 4.45 -5.38
C LEU A 60 7.24 5.68 -5.99
N HIS A 61 6.75 6.89 -5.71
CA HIS A 61 7.34 8.12 -6.25
C HIS A 61 8.80 8.28 -5.81
N GLY A 62 9.64 8.83 -6.69
CA GLY A 62 11.06 9.04 -6.40
C GLY A 62 11.88 7.76 -6.22
N ARG A 63 11.44 6.62 -6.78
CA ARG A 63 12.11 5.31 -6.65
C ARG A 63 12.29 4.87 -5.20
N ASN A 64 11.24 5.03 -4.39
CA ASN A 64 11.23 4.57 -3.01
C ASN A 64 11.41 3.03 -2.95
N GLN A 65 12.65 2.60 -2.73
CA GLN A 65 13.04 1.19 -2.78
C GLN A 65 12.33 0.35 -1.70
N TYR A 66 12.07 0.94 -0.53
CA TYR A 66 11.36 0.24 0.54
C TYR A 66 9.91 -0.04 0.14
N ALA A 67 9.19 0.98 -0.35
CA ALA A 67 7.82 0.81 -0.83
C ALA A 67 7.76 -0.17 -2.00
N PHE A 68 8.71 -0.07 -2.94
CA PHE A 68 8.84 -0.97 -4.08
C PHE A 68 8.99 -2.44 -3.65
N GLN A 69 9.92 -2.74 -2.75
CA GLN A 69 10.15 -4.10 -2.26
C GLN A 69 8.91 -4.68 -1.56
N VAL A 70 8.28 -3.90 -0.68
CA VAL A 70 7.06 -4.32 0.03
C VAL A 70 5.91 -4.57 -0.94
N MET A 71 5.73 -3.68 -1.93
CA MET A 71 4.69 -3.83 -2.94
C MET A 71 4.91 -5.05 -3.83
N LEU A 72 6.14 -5.31 -4.27
CA LEU A 72 6.46 -6.49 -5.08
C LEU A 72 6.23 -7.79 -4.31
N ALA A 73 6.72 -7.86 -3.06
CA ALA A 73 6.54 -9.03 -2.20
C ALA A 73 5.07 -9.36 -1.92
N ASN A 74 4.19 -8.36 -1.99
CA ASN A 74 2.75 -8.50 -1.73
C ASN A 74 1.90 -8.22 -2.98
N SER A 75 2.49 -8.28 -4.18
CA SER A 75 1.85 -7.82 -5.42
C SER A 75 0.54 -8.53 -5.72
N THR A 76 0.48 -9.86 -5.55
CA THR A 76 -0.75 -10.65 -5.71
C THR A 76 -1.82 -10.29 -4.69
N ARG A 77 -1.44 -10.01 -3.43
CA ARG A 77 -2.39 -9.62 -2.37
C ARG A 77 -2.98 -8.24 -2.63
N PHE A 78 -2.19 -7.33 -3.18
CA PHE A 78 -2.64 -5.98 -3.55
C PHE A 78 -3.33 -5.91 -4.91
N GLY A 79 -3.36 -7.01 -5.66
CA GLY A 79 -3.95 -7.05 -6.99
C GLY A 79 -3.15 -6.28 -8.05
N VAL A 80 -1.83 -6.17 -7.86
CA VAL A 80 -0.91 -5.40 -8.70
C VAL A 80 0.22 -6.25 -9.26
N ASP A 81 0.03 -7.56 -9.36
CA ASP A 81 0.98 -8.41 -10.08
C ASP A 81 1.00 -8.08 -11.58
N ILE A 82 2.12 -8.39 -12.23
CA ILE A 82 2.35 -8.01 -13.62
C ILE A 82 1.28 -8.56 -14.57
N SER A 83 0.81 -9.80 -14.36
CA SER A 83 -0.17 -10.45 -15.23
C SER A 83 -1.55 -9.80 -15.07
N GLN A 84 -1.95 -9.51 -13.84
CA GLN A 84 -3.19 -8.79 -13.55
C GLN A 84 -3.17 -7.38 -14.12
N LEU A 85 -2.10 -6.61 -13.89
CA LEU A 85 -2.01 -5.25 -14.38
C LEU A 85 -2.03 -5.19 -15.91
N LEU A 86 -1.32 -6.11 -16.60
CA LEU A 86 -1.35 -6.20 -18.06
C LEU A 86 -2.75 -6.54 -18.58
N SER A 87 -3.38 -7.56 -18.00
CA SER A 87 -4.75 -7.98 -18.36
C SER A 87 -5.74 -6.82 -18.21
N GLN A 88 -5.68 -6.10 -17.09
CA GLN A 88 -6.55 -4.95 -16.83
C GLN A 88 -6.26 -3.79 -17.77
N ALA A 89 -4.98 -3.47 -18.03
CA ALA A 89 -4.60 -2.39 -18.94
C ALA A 89 -5.10 -2.63 -20.37
N GLN A 90 -5.15 -3.89 -20.81
CA GLN A 90 -5.62 -4.29 -22.15
C GLN A 90 -7.15 -4.44 -22.25
N ASN A 91 -7.87 -4.51 -21.13
CA ASN A 91 -9.31 -4.76 -21.14
C ASN A 91 -10.11 -3.49 -21.49
N HIS A 92 -10.52 -3.36 -22.75
CA HIS A 92 -11.27 -2.21 -23.26
C HIS A 92 -12.63 -1.96 -22.59
N HIS A 93 -13.18 -2.94 -21.86
CA HIS A 93 -14.42 -2.77 -21.09
C HIS A 93 -14.21 -2.05 -19.75
N LEU A 94 -12.96 -1.89 -19.31
CA LEU A 94 -12.65 -1.17 -18.08
C LEU A 94 -12.54 0.34 -18.29
N PRO A 95 -12.92 1.16 -17.28
CA PRO A 95 -12.80 2.60 -17.34
C PRO A 95 -11.38 3.05 -17.70
N PHE A 96 -11.27 4.08 -18.55
CA PHE A 96 -9.99 4.59 -19.01
C PHE A 96 -9.03 4.92 -17.86
N ARG A 97 -9.54 5.56 -16.79
CA ARG A 97 -8.74 5.91 -15.61
C ARG A 97 -8.14 4.69 -14.90
N LEU A 98 -8.88 3.59 -14.80
CA LEU A 98 -8.37 2.36 -14.20
C LEU A 98 -7.22 1.82 -15.03
N ARG A 99 -7.42 1.70 -16.35
CA ARG A 99 -6.37 1.23 -17.27
C ARG A 99 -5.12 2.10 -17.24
N ALA A 100 -5.29 3.42 -17.20
CA ALA A 100 -4.18 4.36 -17.08
C ALA A 100 -3.39 4.14 -15.78
N LEU A 101 -4.07 3.93 -14.64
CA LEU A 101 -3.41 3.62 -13.37
C LEU A 101 -2.68 2.26 -13.39
N CYS A 102 -3.25 1.25 -14.05
CA CYS A 102 -2.56 -0.03 -14.26
C CYS A 102 -1.26 0.16 -15.06
N CYS A 103 -1.29 0.95 -16.14
CA CYS A 103 -0.09 1.29 -16.92
C CYS A 103 0.95 2.06 -16.09
N ASP A 104 0.51 3.03 -15.28
CA ASP A 104 1.38 3.78 -14.39
C ASP A 104 2.07 2.86 -13.36
N LEU A 105 1.33 1.92 -12.77
CA LEU A 105 1.88 0.96 -11.81
C LEU A 105 2.81 -0.05 -12.48
N LEU A 106 2.49 -0.51 -13.69
CA LEU A 106 3.40 -1.32 -14.51
C LEU A 106 4.73 -0.60 -14.70
N ARG A 107 4.67 0.69 -15.05
CA ARG A 107 5.85 1.52 -15.19
C ARG A 107 6.65 1.58 -13.90
N CYS A 108 6.03 1.93 -12.78
CA CYS A 108 6.73 2.11 -11.51
C CYS A 108 7.29 0.80 -10.90
N LEU A 109 6.60 -0.34 -11.08
CA LEU A 109 6.97 -1.61 -10.44
C LEU A 109 7.85 -2.51 -11.32
N TYR A 110 7.70 -2.44 -12.65
CA TYR A 110 8.29 -3.44 -13.55
C TYR A 110 9.18 -2.84 -14.65
N ILE A 111 9.04 -1.55 -14.99
CA ILE A 111 9.77 -0.93 -16.12
C ILE A 111 10.83 0.06 -15.64
N ASP A 112 10.45 1.08 -14.86
CA ASP A 112 11.32 2.15 -14.34
C ASP A 112 12.05 1.68 -13.07
N ARG A 113 12.83 0.60 -13.23
CA ARG A 113 13.71 0.05 -12.19
C ARG A 113 15.09 0.70 -12.25
N ASP A 114 15.80 0.66 -11.12
CA ASP A 114 17.18 1.15 -11.06
C ASP A 114 18.06 0.32 -12.02
N PRO A 115 18.86 0.97 -12.90
CA PRO A 115 19.67 0.29 -13.91
C PRO A 115 20.64 -0.76 -13.35
N TYR A 116 20.98 -0.69 -12.07
CA TYR A 116 21.89 -1.66 -11.42
C TYR A 116 21.17 -2.79 -10.68
N THR A 117 19.84 -2.85 -10.76
CA THR A 117 19.08 -3.93 -10.12
C THR A 117 19.29 -5.23 -10.89
N ASN A 118 19.76 -6.29 -10.25
CA ASN A 118 19.89 -7.59 -10.91
C ASN A 118 18.50 -8.23 -11.06
N ILE A 119 18.03 -8.42 -12.30
CA ILE A 119 16.66 -8.86 -12.58
C ILE A 119 16.70 -10.31 -13.07
N ALA A 120 16.02 -11.20 -12.35
CA ALA A 120 15.72 -12.52 -12.90
C ALA A 120 14.75 -12.36 -14.08
N PRO A 121 15.05 -12.91 -15.26
CA PRO A 121 14.15 -12.82 -16.40
C PRO A 121 12.80 -13.43 -16.06
N ILE A 122 11.73 -12.89 -16.66
CA ILE A 122 10.39 -13.45 -16.51
C ILE A 122 10.40 -14.82 -17.19
N SER A 123 10.48 -15.90 -16.40
CA SER A 123 10.35 -17.26 -16.88
C SER A 123 8.88 -17.55 -17.17
N LYS A 124 8.59 -18.02 -18.39
CA LYS A 124 7.27 -18.50 -18.82
C LYS A 124 6.87 -19.77 -18.08
#